data_AF-A0A379GC43-F1
#
_entry.id   AF-A0A379GC43-F1
#
_cell.length_a   1.000
_cell.length_b   1.000
_cell.length_c   1.000
_cell.angle_alpha   90.00
_cell.angle_beta   90.00
_cell.angle_gamma   90.00
#
_symmetry.space_group_name_H-M   'P 1'
#
loop_
_entity.id
_entity.type
_entity.pdbx_description
1 polymer ?
#
loop_
_entity_poly.entity_id
_entity_poly.type
_entity_poly.pdbx_seq_one_letter_code
_entity_poly.pdbx_strand_id
1 'polypeptide(L)'
;MEGYSAPAKEIGLAYSLFHWGPLPWATYSFLSVAFAYFFFVRKMEVIRPSSTLTPLVGEKHVNGLFGTVVDNFYLVALILAMGTSLGACNAFGN
;
A
#
# COMPACT_ATOMS: atom_id res chain seq x y z
N MET A 1 -16.19 25.11 11.70
CA MET A 1 -17.25 24.20 12.20
C MET A 1 -16.97 23.96 13.66
N GLU A 2 -17.93 24.20 14.55
CA GLU A 2 -17.75 23.89 15.97
C GLU A 2 -17.75 22.38 16.19
N GLY A 3 -16.86 21.89 17.07
CA GLY A 3 -16.83 20.50 17.49
C GLY A 3 -18.16 20.08 18.13
N TYR A 4 -18.62 18.87 17.85
CA TYR A 4 -19.89 18.31 18.36
C TYR A 4 -21.19 18.98 17.88
N SER A 5 -21.12 19.99 17.01
CA SER A 5 -22.29 20.59 16.38
C SER A 5 -23.06 19.60 15.49
N ALA A 6 -24.36 19.82 15.28
CA ALA A 6 -25.18 19.00 14.38
C ALA A 6 -24.57 18.83 12.97
N PRO A 7 -24.12 19.89 12.29
CA PRO A 7 -23.47 19.74 10.98
C PRO A 7 -22.16 18.93 11.04
N ALA A 8 -21.41 18.97 12.15
CA ALA A 8 -20.20 18.16 12.30
C ALA A 8 -20.51 16.65 12.37
N LYS A 9 -21.66 16.26 12.93
CA LYS A 9 -22.09 14.85 12.98
C LYS A 9 -22.54 14.35 11.60
N GLU A 10 -23.24 15.17 10.84
CA GLU A 10 -23.69 14.83 9.49
C GLU A 10 -22.52 14.54 8.54
N ILE A 11 -21.46 15.36 8.59
CA ILE A 11 -20.28 15.15 7.75
C ILE A 11 -19.37 14.01 8.23
N GLY A 12 -19.46 13.60 9.49
CA GLY A 12 -18.55 12.62 10.09
C GLY A 12 -18.60 11.26 9.36
N LEU A 13 -19.81 10.75 9.09
CA LEU A 13 -19.97 9.51 8.35
C LEU A 13 -19.50 9.64 6.89
N ALA A 14 -19.81 10.76 6.23
CA ALA A 14 -19.38 11.01 4.87
C ALA A 14 -17.85 11.01 4.74
N TYR A 15 -17.14 11.56 5.74
CA TYR A 15 -15.67 11.58 5.76
C TYR A 15 -15.05 10.20 5.95
N SER A 16 -15.66 9.36 6.80
CA SER A 16 -15.26 7.95 6.95
C SER A 16 -15.46 7.16 5.67
N LEU A 17 -16.61 7.33 5.00
CA LEU A 17 -16.88 6.69 3.72
C LEU A 17 -15.97 7.21 2.60
N PHE A 18 -15.52 8.47 2.67
CA PHE A 18 -14.53 8.97 1.72
C PHE A 18 -13.17 8.28 1.88
N HIS A 19 -12.72 8.04 3.13
CA HIS A 19 -11.42 7.41 3.41
C HIS A 19 -11.39 5.89 3.35
N TRP A 20 -12.54 5.22 3.52
CA TRP A 20 -12.64 3.75 3.56
C TRP A 20 -13.61 3.18 2.52
N GLY A 21 -14.20 4.04 1.69
CA GLY A 21 -15.14 3.65 0.64
C GLY A 21 -14.46 3.35 -0.70
N PRO A 22 -15.19 3.36 -1.82
CA PRO A 22 -14.72 2.80 -3.09
C PRO A 22 -13.58 3.57 -3.74
N LEU A 23 -13.43 4.87 -3.43
CA LEU A 23 -12.39 5.72 -4.02
C LEU A 23 -10.96 5.22 -3.73
N PRO A 24 -10.56 5.00 -2.45
CA PRO A 24 -9.25 4.41 -2.15
C PRO A 24 -9.11 2.98 -2.68
N TRP A 25 -10.15 2.15 -2.61
CA TRP A 25 -10.10 0.78 -3.16
C TRP A 25 -9.86 0.75 -4.66
N ALA A 26 -10.41 1.71 -5.42
CA ALA A 26 -10.16 1.82 -6.85
C ALA A 26 -8.67 2.07 -7.18
N THR A 27 -7.95 2.79 -6.32
CA THR A 27 -6.50 3.00 -6.49
C THR A 27 -5.72 1.71 -6.30
N TYR A 28 -6.16 0.83 -5.38
CA TYR A 28 -5.56 -0.48 -5.19
C TYR A 28 -5.84 -1.39 -6.38
N SER A 29 -7.04 -1.37 -6.95
CA SER A 29 -7.38 -2.14 -8.14
C SER A 29 -6.45 -1.85 -9.33
N PHE A 30 -6.08 -0.58 -9.54
CA PHE A 30 -5.12 -0.21 -10.58
C PHE A 30 -3.76 -0.89 -10.39
N LEU A 31 -3.21 -0.83 -9.17
CA LEU A 31 -1.96 -1.48 -8.83
C LEU A 31 -2.08 -3.00 -8.93
N SER A 32 -3.17 -3.59 -8.43
CA SER A 32 -3.42 -5.03 -8.52
C SER A 32 -3.44 -5.54 -9.95
N VAL A 33 -4.07 -4.81 -10.89
CA VAL A 33 -4.08 -5.18 -12.30
C VAL A 33 -2.67 -5.08 -12.91
N ALA A 34 -1.91 -4.04 -12.56
CA ALA A 34 -0.52 -3.91 -13.02
C ALA A 34 0.34 -5.10 -12.55
N PHE A 35 0.27 -5.47 -11.26
CA PHE A 35 0.97 -6.64 -10.74
C PHE A 35 0.47 -7.94 -11.37
N ALA A 36 -0.84 -8.12 -11.53
CA ALA A 36 -1.43 -9.29 -12.18
C ALA A 36 -0.92 -9.47 -13.62
N TYR A 37 -0.76 -8.39 -14.38
CA TYR A 37 -0.15 -8.44 -15.71
C TYR A 37 1.28 -8.99 -15.66
N PHE A 38 2.10 -8.52 -14.72
CA PHE A 38 3.48 -9.00 -14.58
C PHE A 38 3.56 -10.47 -14.16
N PHE A 39 2.68 -10.91 -13.26
CA PHE A 39 2.63 -12.31 -12.82
C PHE A 39 2.08 -13.26 -13.89
N PHE A 40 0.92 -12.95 -14.47
CA PHE A 40 0.20 -13.90 -15.34
C PHE A 40 0.56 -13.77 -16.82
N VAL A 41 0.83 -12.56 -17.31
CA VAL A 41 1.13 -12.32 -18.74
C VAL A 41 2.62 -12.36 -18.99
N ARG A 42 3.42 -11.63 -18.19
CA ARG A 42 4.87 -11.57 -18.34
C ARG A 42 5.60 -12.74 -17.68
N LYS A 43 4.89 -13.56 -16.88
CA LYS A 43 5.43 -14.73 -16.15
C LYS A 43 6.70 -14.41 -15.36
N MET A 44 6.76 -13.23 -14.78
CA MET A 44 7.89 -12.82 -13.94
C MET A 44 7.66 -13.33 -12.52
N GLU A 45 8.65 -14.01 -11.94
CA GLU A 45 8.64 -14.35 -10.52
C GLU A 45 8.98 -13.10 -9.70
N VAL A 46 7.98 -12.27 -9.45
CA VAL A 46 8.14 -11.04 -8.70
C VAL A 46 8.04 -11.34 -7.19
N ILE A 47 9.14 -11.78 -6.60
CA ILE A 47 9.26 -11.90 -5.13
C ILE A 47 9.69 -10.56 -4.51
N ARG A 48 10.45 -9.76 -5.26
CA ARG A 48 10.98 -8.47 -4.80
C ARG A 48 10.27 -7.31 -5.50
N PRO A 49 9.87 -6.26 -4.76
CA PRO A 49 9.31 -5.04 -5.36
C PRO A 49 10.23 -4.43 -6.41
N SER A 50 11.55 -4.47 -6.21
CA SER A 50 12.51 -4.01 -7.20
C SER A 50 12.40 -4.72 -8.55
N SER A 51 11.99 -6.00 -8.57
CA SER A 51 11.87 -6.81 -9.79
C SER A 51 10.73 -6.36 -10.71
N THR A 52 9.66 -5.73 -10.21
CA THR A 52 8.63 -5.14 -11.08
C THR A 52 9.10 -3.88 -11.79
N LEU A 53 10.15 -3.23 -11.28
CA LEU A 53 10.72 -2.04 -11.89
C LEU A 53 11.68 -2.38 -13.04
N THR A 54 12.01 -3.66 -13.25
CA THR A 54 12.86 -4.13 -14.36
C THR A 54 12.50 -3.52 -15.73
N PRO A 55 11.24 -3.53 -16.20
CA PRO A 55 10.86 -2.90 -17.46
C PRO A 55 10.98 -1.36 -17.47
N LEU A 56 11.02 -0.70 -16.31
CA LEU A 56 11.05 0.76 -16.20
C LEU A 56 12.48 1.32 -16.01
N VAL A 57 13.29 0.70 -15.15
CA VAL A 57 14.65 1.17 -14.82
C VAL A 57 15.76 0.28 -15.39
N GLY A 58 15.41 -0.86 -16.00
CA GLY A 58 16.35 -1.80 -16.58
C GLY A 58 17.02 -2.74 -15.57
N GLU A 59 17.40 -3.93 -16.03
CA GLU A 59 17.99 -5.00 -15.19
C GLU A 59 19.24 -4.54 -14.41
N LYS A 60 20.06 -3.65 -15.00
CA LYS A 60 21.29 -3.15 -14.37
C LYS A 60 21.01 -2.39 -13.07
N HIS A 61 19.95 -1.58 -13.02
CA HIS A 61 19.62 -0.80 -11.82
C HIS A 61 18.87 -1.64 -10.78
N VAL A 62 18.05 -2.60 -11.22
CA VAL A 62 17.36 -3.55 -10.34
C VAL A 62 18.35 -4.46 -9.62
N ASN A 63 19.34 -5.00 -10.34
CA ASN A 63 20.37 -5.87 -9.75
C ASN A 63 21.49 -5.08 -9.03
N GLY A 64 21.46 -3.75 -9.10
CA GLY A 64 22.44 -2.87 -8.49
C GLY A 64 22.02 -2.32 -7.12
N LEU A 65 22.74 -1.29 -6.68
CA LEU A 65 22.46 -0.56 -5.43
C LEU A 65 21.03 -0.02 -5.37
N PHE A 66 20.47 0.46 -6.49
CA PHE A 66 19.13 1.02 -6.53
C PHE A 66 18.06 0.02 -6.12
N GLY A 67 18.05 -1.18 -6.71
CA GLY A 67 17.08 -2.23 -6.32
C GLY A 67 17.22 -2.67 -4.86
N THR A 68 18.46 -2.76 -4.36
CA THR A 68 18.71 -3.13 -2.95
C THR A 68 18.18 -2.06 -1.98
N VAL A 69 18.32 -0.78 -2.29
CA VAL A 69 17.77 0.30 -1.47
C VAL A 69 16.25 0.25 -1.46
N VAL A 70 15.62 0.12 -2.63
CA VAL A 70 14.15 0.00 -2.75
C VAL A 70 13.62 -1.18 -1.94
N ASP A 71 14.25 -2.35 -2.06
CA ASP A 71 13.82 -3.55 -1.33
C ASP A 71 13.97 -3.38 0.19
N ASN A 72 15.04 -2.74 0.67
CA ASN A 72 15.22 -2.47 2.10
C ASN A 72 14.17 -1.49 2.64
N PHE A 73 13.90 -0.39 1.93
CA PHE A 73 12.85 0.55 2.32
C PHE A 73 11.48 -0.13 2.37
N TYR A 74 11.19 -0.98 1.39
CA TYR A 74 9.95 -1.75 1.38
C TYR A 74 9.85 -2.71 2.57
N LEU A 75 10.91 -3.45 2.89
CA LEU A 75 10.94 -4.37 4.04
C LEU A 75 10.76 -3.62 5.37
N VAL A 76 11.42 -2.48 5.55
CA VAL A 76 11.26 -1.65 6.76
C VAL A 76 9.83 -1.15 6.88
N ALA A 77 9.24 -0.63 5.78
CA ALA A 77 7.85 -0.18 5.76
C ALA A 77 6.88 -1.33 6.09
N LEU A 78 7.12 -2.53 5.55
CA LEU A 78 6.32 -3.72 5.81
C LEU A 78 6.36 -4.12 7.30
N ILE A 79 7.55 -4.13 7.90
CA ILE A 79 7.73 -4.45 9.34
C ILE A 79 6.99 -3.44 10.21
N LEU A 80 7.12 -2.14 9.92
CA LEU A 80 6.42 -1.09 10.67
C LEU A 80 4.90 -1.18 10.54
N ALA A 81 4.40 -1.48 9.33
CA ALA A 81 2.97 -1.65 9.07
C ALA A 81 2.40 -2.86 9.83
N MET A 82 3.10 -4.00 9.81
CA MET A 82 2.71 -5.20 10.57
C MET A 82 2.77 -4.93 12.07
N GLY A 83 3.83 -4.27 12.55
CA GLY A 83 3.98 -3.90 13.97
C GLY A 83 2.86 -3.00 14.47
N THR A 84 2.46 -1.99 13.69
CA THR A 84 1.35 -1.08 14.04
C THR A 84 0.00 -1.82 14.06
N SER A 85 -0.23 -2.70 13.09
CA SER A 85 -1.45 -3.52 13.01
C SER A 85 -1.58 -4.45 14.21
N LEU A 86 -0.48 -5.13 14.58
CA LEU A 86 -0.43 -5.99 15.76
C LEU A 86 -0.59 -5.20 17.06
N GLY A 87 0.07 -4.05 17.17
CA GLY A 87 -0.03 -3.17 18.33
C GLY A 87 -1.46 -2.68 18.55
N ALA A 88 -2.14 -2.23 17.50
CA ALA A 88 -3.55 -1.86 17.56
C ALA A 88 -4.43 -3.06 17.98
N CYS A 89 -4.26 -4.23 17.35
CA CYS A 89 -5.02 -5.43 17.68
C CYS A 89 -4.91 -5.81 19.17
N ASN A 90 -3.69 -5.83 19.71
CA ASN A 90 -3.46 -6.15 21.12
C ASN A 90 -4.00 -5.07 22.07
N ALA A 91 -3.97 -3.80 21.67
CA ALA A 91 -4.48 -2.70 22.50
C ALA A 91 -6.01 -2.74 22.69
N PHE A 92 -6.76 -3.32 21.74
CA PHE A 92 -8.22 -3.50 21.83
C PHE A 92 -8.65 -4.86 22.43
N GLY A 93 -7.69 -5.67 22.89
CA GLY A 93 -7.93 -7.03 23.40
C GLY A 93 -8.12 -7.17 24.92
N ASN A 94 -8.14 -6.07 25.67
CA ASN A 94 -8.51 -6.03 27.11
C ASN A 94 -9.84 -5.29 27.30
#